data_AF-W4LJU5-F1
#
_entry.id   AF-W4LJU5-F1
#
_cell.length_a   1.000
_cell.length_b   1.000
_cell.length_c   1.000
_cell.angle_alpha   90.00
_cell.angle_beta   90.00
_cell.angle_gamma   90.00
#
_symmetry.space_group_name_H-M   'P 1'
#
loop_
_entity.id
_entity.type
_entity.pdbx_description
1 polymer ?
#
loop_
_entity_poly.entity_id
_entity_poly.type
_entity_poly.pdbx_seq_one_letter_code
_entity_poly.pdbx_strand_id
1 'polypeptide(L)' 'MPLNISPSRLICEPALEIALDTGRTVYDSCYLALAMLMESSLVTADQRLFNALGQTEYALHLVWAEDLL' A
#
# COMPACT_ATOMS: atom_id res chain seq x y z
N MET A 1 -2.36 20.55 -3.83
CA MET A 1 -2.35 19.16 -4.34
C MET A 1 -3.77 18.81 -4.76
N PRO A 2 -4.04 18.44 -6.02
CA PRO A 2 -5.36 17.94 -6.41
C PRO A 2 -5.59 16.54 -5.85
N LEU A 3 -6.81 16.28 -5.37
CA LEU A 3 -7.23 14.95 -4.94
C LEU A 3 -7.58 14.11 -6.18
N ASN A 4 -6.95 12.94 -6.34
CA ASN A 4 -7.29 11.99 -7.37
C ASN A 4 -7.96 10.76 -6.74
N ILE A 5 -9.10 10.33 -7.28
CA ILE A 5 -9.90 9.24 -6.73
C ILE A 5 -9.86 8.06 -7.70
N SER A 6 -9.37 6.92 -7.23
CA SER A 6 -9.33 5.68 -8.01
C SER A 6 -10.47 4.74 -7.60
N PRO A 7 -11.21 4.14 -8.57
CA PRO A 7 -12.28 3.22 -8.26
C PRO A 7 -11.73 1.89 -7.73
N SER A 8 -12.26 1.41 -6.61
CA SER A 8 -11.80 0.19 -5.93
C SER A 8 -11.80 -1.05 -6.83
N ARG A 9 -12.70 -1.15 -7.81
CA ARG A 9 -12.78 -2.30 -8.73
C ARG A 9 -11.49 -2.57 -9.50
N LEU A 10 -10.65 -1.55 -9.71
CA LEU A 10 -9.36 -1.70 -10.40
C LEU A 10 -8.25 -2.24 -9.48
N ILE A 11 -8.52 -2.25 -8.17
CA ILE A 11 -7.55 -2.44 -7.10
C ILE A 11 -7.89 -3.70 -6.29
N CYS A 12 -9.15 -4.11 -6.25
CA CYS A 12 -9.62 -5.22 -5.40
C CYS A 12 -8.90 -6.55 -5.66
N GLU A 13 -8.66 -6.91 -6.93
CA GLU A 13 -7.99 -8.15 -7.29
C GLU A 13 -6.52 -8.17 -6.83
N PRO A 14 -5.67 -7.21 -7.23
CA PRO A 14 -4.29 -7.17 -6.73
C PRO A 14 -4.19 -6.95 -5.21
N ALA A 15 -5.13 -6.21 -4.62
CA ALA A 15 -5.18 -6.04 -3.16
C ALA A 15 -5.52 -7.35 -2.44
N LEU A 16 -6.33 -8.22 -3.03
CA LEU A 16 -6.62 -9.54 -2.47
C LEU A 16 -5.39 -10.44 -2.50
N GLU A 17 -4.64 -10.44 -3.60
CA GLU A 17 -3.37 -11.18 -3.71
C GLU A 17 -2.38 -10.74 -2.63
N ILE A 18 -2.14 -9.43 -2.52
CA ILE A 18 -1.27 -8.86 -1.46
C ILE A 18 -1.77 -9.24 -0.07
N ALA A 19 -3.09 -9.20 0.17
CA ALA A 19 -3.66 -9.54 1.46
C ALA A 19 -3.39 -10.99 1.84
N LEU A 20 -3.47 -11.91 0.87
CA LEU A 20 -3.16 -13.32 1.05
C LEU A 20 -1.67 -13.54 1.33
N ASP A 21 -0.80 -12.84 0.61
CA ASP A 21 0.66 -12.98 0.73
C ASP A 21 1.21 -12.40 2.04
N THR A 22 0.59 -11.33 2.53
CA THR A 22 1.08 -10.56 3.70
C THR A 22 0.28 -10.83 4.98
N GLY A 23 -0.83 -11.57 4.88
CA GLY A 23 -1.79 -11.72 5.97
C GLY A 23 -2.35 -10.38 6.47
N ARG A 24 -2.49 -9.39 5.58
CA ARG A 24 -3.13 -8.10 5.85
C ARG A 24 -4.59 -8.12 5.42
N THR A 25 -5.34 -7.10 5.82
CA THR A 25 -6.70 -6.95 5.31
C THR A 25 -6.64 -6.54 3.84
N VAL A 26 -7.67 -6.91 3.06
CA VAL A 26 -7.81 -6.41 1.68
C VAL A 26 -7.84 -4.88 1.67
N TYR A 27 -8.43 -4.26 2.70
CA TYR A 27 -8.46 -2.82 2.86
C TYR A 27 -7.06 -2.19 2.95
N ASP A 28 -6.21 -2.68 3.85
CA ASP A 28 -4.83 -2.17 3.97
C ASP A 28 -4.04 -2.39 2.68
N SER A 29 -4.28 -3.54 2.05
CA SER A 29 -3.63 -3.94 0.80
C SER A 29 -4.06 -3.08 -0.39
N CYS A 30 -5.26 -2.46 -0.35
CA CYS A 30 -5.69 -1.52 -1.39
C CYS A 30 -4.75 -0.31 -1.52
N TYR A 31 -4.19 0.18 -0.42
CA TYR A 31 -3.27 1.33 -0.47
C TYR A 31 -1.97 0.98 -1.19
N LEU A 32 -1.42 -0.20 -0.90
CA LEU A 32 -0.20 -0.69 -1.53
C LEU A 32 -0.45 -1.02 -3.01
N ALA A 33 -1.54 -1.72 -3.32
CA ALA A 33 -1.94 -2.03 -4.69
C ALA A 33 -2.15 -0.75 -5.52
N LEU A 34 -2.78 0.28 -4.95
CA LEU A 34 -2.94 1.56 -5.62
C LEU A 34 -1.59 2.24 -5.88
N ALA A 35 -0.68 2.24 -4.90
CA ALA A 35 0.64 2.82 -5.07
C ALA A 35 1.41 2.15 -6.20
N MET A 36 1.38 0.81 -6.27
CA MET A 36 2.00 0.02 -7.33
C MET A 36 1.37 0.29 -8.70
N LEU A 37 0.04 0.35 -8.78
CA LEU A 37 -0.69 0.67 -10.02
C LEU A 37 -0.33 2.07 -10.55
N MET A 38 -0.04 3.01 -9.65
CA MET A 38 0.37 4.38 -9.99
C MET A 38 1.88 4.54 -10.18
N GLU A 39 2.65 3.42 -10.17
CA GLU A 39 4.12 3.43 -10.25
C GLU A 39 4.75 4.36 -9.19
N SER A 40 4.23 4.29 -7.97
CA SER A 40 4.54 5.19 -6.85
C SER A 40 4.77 4.43 -5.54
N SER A 41 5.16 5.15 -4.49
CA SER A 41 5.32 4.59 -3.15
C SER A 41 4.11 4.89 -2.27
N LEU A 42 3.73 3.92 -1.44
CA LEU A 42 2.82 4.11 -0.33
C LEU A 42 3.55 4.83 0.80
N VAL A 43 3.20 6.11 0.99
CA VAL A 43 3.56 6.86 2.19
C VAL A 43 2.54 6.54 3.28
N THR A 44 2.99 6.06 4.44
CA THR A 44 2.09 5.75 5.56
C THR A 44 2.67 6.20 6.89
N ALA A 45 1.77 6.62 7.79
CA ALA A 45 2.05 6.85 9.20
C ALA A 45 1.51 5.71 10.09
N ASP A 46 0.92 4.68 9.49
CA ASP A 46 0.52 3.47 10.21
C ASP A 46 1.75 2.57 10.40
N GLN A 47 2.31 2.61 11.60
CA GLN A 47 3.50 1.85 11.95
C GLN A 47 3.27 0.33 11.87
N ARG A 48 2.06 -0.15 12.18
CA ARG A 48 1.76 -1.58 12.15
C ARG A 48 1.73 -2.08 10.70
N LEU A 49 1.15 -1.30 9.80
CA LEU A 49 1.14 -1.60 8.38
C LEU A 49 2.55 -1.52 7.78
N PHE A 50 3.28 -0.45 8.08
CA PHE A 50 4.66 -0.26 7.62
C PHE A 50 5.57 -1.41 8.04
N ASN A 51 5.53 -1.81 9.31
CA ASN A 51 6.34 -2.92 9.81
C ASN A 51 5.94 -4.27 9.19
N ALA A 52 4.64 -4.50 9.00
CA ALA A 52 4.15 -5.74 8.42
C ALA A 52 4.57 -5.91 6.96
N LEU A 53 4.50 -4.84 6.16
CA LEU A 53 4.87 -4.86 4.75
C LEU A 53 6.39 -4.70 4.54
N GLY A 54 7.09 -4.00 5.44
CA GLY A 54 8.53 -3.76 5.34
C GLY A 54 9.39 -5.01 5.48
N GLN A 55 8.81 -6.14 5.90
CA GLN A 55 9.48 -7.45 5.95
C GLN A 55 9.14 -8.35 4.75
N THR A 56 8.51 -7.79 3.71
CA THR A 56 8.07 -8.51 2.51
C THR A 56 8.72 -7.92 1.26
N GLU A 57 8.48 -8.50 0.10
CA GLU A 57 8.94 -7.95 -1.18
C GLU A 57 8.36 -6.55 -1.48
N TYR A 58 7.26 -6.17 -0.84
CA TYR A 58 6.63 -4.86 -1.03
C TYR A 58 7.36 -3.72 -0.34
N ALA A 59 8.42 -3.99 0.43
CA ALA A 59 9.19 -2.98 1.15
C ALA A 59 9.72 -1.86 0.24
N LEU A 60 10.04 -2.17 -1.02
CA LEU A 60 10.51 -1.20 -2.03
C LEU A 60 9.44 -0.18 -2.45
N HIS A 61 8.17 -0.43 -2.12
CA HIS A 61 7.05 0.48 -2.38
C HIS A 61 6.62 1.25 -1.13
N LEU A 62 7.34 1.17 0.00
CA LEU A 62 6.96 1.82 1.25
C LEU A 62 7.85 3.01 1.57
N VAL A 63 7.24 4.08 2.07
CA VAL A 63 7.93 5.22 2.65
C VAL A 63 7.29 5.54 3.98
N TRP A 64 8.12 5.69 5.01
CA TRP A 64 7.64 6.15 6.32
C TRP A 64 7.36 7.65 6.24
N ALA A 65 6.19 8.08 6.70
CA ALA A 65 5.76 9.48 6.53
C ALA A 65 6.72 10.51 7.16
N GLU A 66 7.41 10.14 8.24
CA GLU A 66 8.38 11.03 8.91
C GLU A 66 9.68 11.22 8.11
N ASP A 67 10.02 10.31 7.18
CA ASP A 67 11.22 10.44 6.35
C ASP A 67 11.08 11.56 5.29
N LEU A 68 9.88 12.13 5.15
CA LEU A 68 9.54 13.20 4.20
C LEU A 68 9.40 14.58 4.86
N LEU A 69 9.58 14.68 6.19
CA LEU A 69 9.47 15.90 6.98
C LEU A 69 10.83 16.56 7.21
#